data_AF-A0A971ZRW2-F1
#
_entry.id   AF-A0A971ZRW2-F1
#
_cell.length_a   1.000
_cell.length_b   1.000
_cell.length_c   1.000
_cell.angle_alpha   90.00
_cell.angle_beta   90.00
_cell.angle_gamma   90.00
#
_symmetry.space_group_name_H-M   'P 1'
#
loop_
_entity.id
_entity.type
_entity.pdbx_description
1 polymer ?
#
loop_
_entity_poly.entity_id
_entity_poly.type
_entity_poly.pdbx_seq_one_letter_code
_entity_poly.pdbx_strand_id
1 'polypeptide(L)'
;MTPQSPIAVQVWTPPVAAEVAGALTSFLQHKGSPWIEDIARRLAGGLAGATDYFYAALRDGQLVGHAWYTVARAAPQVGLVGHIFTHPAHRRQGIAAHLLARIVQDFAQRGGQLLQLFTSTAYSVPFYQRLGFENLCVGRAYHDTDWYMRAPAGSAPLVNDWYTAPAVAQRRLTAADLPQYCLLYNSEHDSQLKDRAQRVGSGLEAEMAFIEATAACAAGQALCLVQENSRVLIGTATLVRSTFPYESHVAMFDYYVHAAHGASALELGDACLAARSELGTEVIYAVASEADKCQVLTALGFAPCGDLPGHYRTGHTCFSARLFRWS
;
A
#
# COMPACT_ATOMS: atom_id res chain seq x y z
N MET A 1 22.42 -21.67 -33.72
CA MET A 1 21.93 -20.67 -32.75
C MET A 1 23.15 -20.00 -32.14
N THR A 2 23.31 -18.70 -32.34
CA THR A 2 24.35 -17.93 -31.65
C THR A 2 24.02 -17.92 -30.14
N PRO A 3 24.97 -18.24 -29.25
CA PRO A 3 24.71 -18.18 -27.82
C PRO A 3 24.34 -16.75 -27.44
N GLN A 4 23.21 -16.58 -26.73
CA GLN A 4 22.83 -15.27 -26.21
C GLN A 4 23.83 -14.83 -25.14
N SER A 5 24.22 -13.56 -25.15
CA SER A 5 25.08 -12.97 -24.13
C SER A 5 24.48 -13.15 -22.72
N PRO A 6 25.33 -13.33 -21.69
CA PRO A 6 24.88 -13.50 -20.31
C PRO A 6 24.12 -12.26 -19.82
N ILE A 7 23.18 -12.47 -18.90
CA ILE A 7 22.50 -11.38 -18.20
C ILE A 7 23.41 -10.90 -17.07
N ALA A 8 23.74 -9.60 -17.08
CA ALA A 8 24.36 -8.94 -15.94
C ALA A 8 23.26 -8.34 -15.05
N VAL A 9 23.41 -8.47 -13.73
CA VAL A 9 22.52 -7.81 -12.76
C VAL A 9 23.25 -6.62 -12.16
N GLN A 10 22.62 -5.46 -12.22
CA GLN A 10 23.08 -4.25 -11.53
C GLN A 10 22.04 -3.84 -10.49
N VAL A 11 22.51 -3.31 -9.37
CA VAL A 11 21.68 -2.91 -8.23
C VAL A 11 22.03 -1.47 -7.86
N TRP A 12 21.03 -0.63 -7.69
CA TRP A 12 21.21 0.74 -7.22
C TRP A 12 20.35 1.02 -5.99
N THR A 13 20.89 1.88 -5.13
CA THR A 13 20.18 2.58 -4.08
C THR A 13 20.10 4.06 -4.44
N PRO A 14 18.99 4.75 -4.16
CA PRO A 14 18.91 6.18 -4.36
C PRO A 14 19.95 6.98 -3.54
N PRO A 15 20.36 8.17 -4.01
CA PRO A 15 19.98 8.77 -5.30
C PRO A 15 20.67 8.07 -6.47
N VAL A 16 19.90 7.74 -7.50
CA VAL A 16 20.39 7.10 -8.73
C VAL A 16 20.81 8.18 -9.73
N ALA A 17 21.95 7.98 -10.39
CA ALA A 17 22.45 8.90 -11.41
C ALA A 17 21.40 9.16 -12.52
N ALA A 18 21.28 10.41 -12.96
CA ALA A 18 20.18 10.87 -13.83
C ALA A 18 20.01 10.05 -15.12
N GLU A 19 21.11 9.63 -15.75
CA GLU A 19 21.07 8.78 -16.95
C GLU A 19 20.42 7.42 -16.65
N VAL A 20 20.85 6.76 -15.57
CA VAL A 20 20.32 5.47 -15.12
C VAL A 20 18.86 5.61 -14.68
N ALA A 21 18.54 6.67 -13.92
CA ALA A 21 17.18 6.97 -13.50
C ALA A 21 16.25 7.16 -14.72
N GLY A 22 16.69 7.94 -15.72
CA GLY A 22 15.96 8.14 -16.97
C GLY A 22 15.71 6.83 -17.74
N ALA A 23 16.72 5.96 -17.81
CA ALA A 23 16.57 4.65 -18.45
C ALA A 23 15.58 3.74 -17.70
N LEU A 24 15.64 3.69 -16.36
CA LEU A 24 14.71 2.91 -15.53
C LEU A 24 13.27 3.43 -15.64
N THR A 25 13.09 4.76 -15.55
CA THR A 25 11.78 5.40 -15.73
C THR A 25 11.23 5.13 -17.13
N SER A 26 12.02 5.30 -18.20
CA SER A 26 11.57 5.01 -19.58
C SER A 26 11.17 3.54 -19.76
N PHE A 27 11.92 2.59 -19.18
CA PHE A 27 11.60 1.16 -19.24
C PHE A 27 10.27 0.81 -18.55
N LEU A 28 9.92 1.56 -17.50
CA LEU A 28 8.69 1.38 -16.73
C LEU A 28 7.55 2.32 -17.16
N GLN A 29 7.71 3.11 -18.22
CA GLN A 29 6.73 4.12 -18.68
C GLN A 29 5.33 3.56 -18.95
N HIS A 30 5.24 2.27 -19.28
CA HIS A 30 3.99 1.57 -19.52
C HIS A 30 3.04 1.56 -18.31
N LYS A 31 3.53 1.88 -17.10
CA LYS A 31 2.72 2.02 -15.89
C LYS A 31 1.87 3.29 -15.86
N GLY A 32 2.30 4.37 -16.53
CA GLY A 32 1.63 5.67 -16.51
C GLY A 32 1.66 6.37 -15.13
N SER A 33 0.92 7.48 -15.01
CA SER A 33 0.69 8.16 -13.73
C SER A 33 -0.38 7.44 -12.90
N PRO A 34 -0.30 7.48 -11.55
CA PRO A 34 0.71 8.19 -10.74
C PRO A 34 2.02 7.41 -10.53
N TRP A 35 2.10 6.15 -10.97
CA TRP A 35 3.24 5.27 -10.72
C TRP A 35 4.58 5.84 -11.17
N ILE A 36 4.63 6.44 -12.36
CA ILE A 36 5.89 6.92 -12.93
C ILE A 36 6.47 8.10 -12.14
N GLU A 37 5.60 8.91 -11.52
CA GLU A 37 5.98 10.03 -10.66
C GLU A 37 6.54 9.50 -9.33
N ASP A 38 5.91 8.49 -8.73
CA ASP A 38 6.43 7.83 -7.52
C ASP A 38 7.79 7.16 -7.76
N ILE A 39 7.93 6.43 -8.87
CA ILE A 39 9.21 5.81 -9.29
C ILE A 39 10.31 6.88 -9.41
N ALA A 40 10.02 8.00 -10.07
CA ALA A 40 10.98 9.09 -10.22
C ALA A 40 11.41 9.69 -8.87
N ARG A 41 10.46 9.90 -7.95
CA ARG A 41 10.75 10.39 -6.59
C ARG A 41 11.63 9.41 -5.80
N ARG A 42 11.37 8.10 -5.92
CA ARG A 42 12.18 7.05 -5.30
C ARG A 42 13.59 7.02 -5.86
N LEU A 43 13.76 7.00 -7.18
CA LEU A 43 15.07 7.04 -7.84
C LEU A 43 15.89 8.26 -7.44
N ALA A 44 15.25 9.41 -7.26
CA ALA A 44 15.90 10.64 -6.80
C ALA A 44 16.33 10.61 -5.33
N GLY A 45 15.83 9.65 -4.53
CA GLY A 45 16.13 9.54 -3.10
C GLY A 45 15.41 10.57 -2.24
N GLY A 46 14.31 11.14 -2.74
CA GLY A 46 13.54 12.19 -2.06
C GLY A 46 12.60 11.69 -0.96
N LEU A 47 12.50 10.38 -0.73
CA LEU A 47 11.58 9.77 0.23
C LEU A 47 12.28 9.50 1.56
N ALA A 48 12.21 10.48 2.47
CA ALA A 48 12.83 10.38 3.79
C ALA A 48 12.35 9.12 4.55
N GLY A 49 13.30 8.43 5.19
CA GLY A 49 13.02 7.24 5.99
C GLY A 49 12.84 5.94 5.19
N ALA A 50 12.63 6.00 3.87
CA ALA A 50 12.59 4.82 3.02
C ALA A 50 14.01 4.41 2.57
N THR A 51 14.17 3.13 2.26
CA THR A 51 15.34 2.62 1.53
C THR A 51 14.85 1.76 0.37
N ASP A 52 15.10 2.22 -0.84
CA ASP A 52 14.71 1.56 -2.08
C ASP A 52 15.91 0.86 -2.74
N TYR A 53 15.67 -0.27 -3.38
CA TYR A 53 16.66 -1.02 -4.14
C TYR A 53 16.12 -1.36 -5.52
N PHE A 54 16.84 -0.92 -6.57
CA PHE A 54 16.47 -1.11 -7.96
C PHE A 54 17.39 -2.15 -8.59
N TYR A 55 16.82 -3.26 -9.06
CA TYR A 55 17.56 -4.35 -9.71
C TYR A 55 17.28 -4.30 -11.21
N ALA A 56 18.32 -4.12 -12.02
CA ALA A 56 18.24 -4.24 -13.48
C ALA A 56 18.93 -5.49 -13.97
N ALA A 57 18.29 -6.17 -14.91
CA ALA A 57 18.90 -7.15 -15.79
C ALA A 57 19.33 -6.47 -17.09
N LEU A 58 20.61 -6.55 -17.42
CA LEU A 58 21.22 -5.99 -18.61
C LEU A 58 21.70 -7.11 -19.54
N ARG A 59 21.44 -6.98 -20.84
CA ARG A 59 22.04 -7.81 -21.89
C ARG A 59 22.70 -6.91 -22.91
N ASP A 60 23.99 -7.09 -23.14
CA ASP A 60 24.78 -6.26 -24.07
C ASP A 60 24.60 -4.75 -23.78
N GLY A 61 24.55 -4.39 -22.48
CA GLY A 61 24.33 -3.01 -22.01
C GLY A 61 22.88 -2.53 -22.07
N GLN A 62 21.94 -3.31 -22.64
CA GLN A 62 20.52 -2.94 -22.73
C GLN A 62 19.71 -3.47 -21.56
N LEU A 63 18.83 -2.63 -21.00
CA LEU A 63 17.91 -3.00 -19.94
C LEU A 63 16.82 -3.94 -20.48
N VAL A 64 16.79 -5.17 -19.98
CA VAL A 64 15.86 -6.23 -20.42
C VAL A 64 14.95 -6.75 -19.32
N GLY A 65 15.24 -6.39 -18.06
CA GLY A 65 14.36 -6.67 -16.93
C GLY A 65 14.63 -5.75 -15.75
N HIS A 66 13.61 -5.60 -14.90
CA HIS A 66 13.63 -4.75 -13.73
C HIS A 66 12.85 -5.41 -12.59
N ALA A 67 13.29 -5.17 -11.36
CA ALA A 67 12.51 -5.36 -10.15
C ALA A 67 12.95 -4.35 -9.10
N TRP A 68 12.06 -3.98 -8.19
CA TRP A 68 12.36 -3.05 -7.11
C TRP A 68 11.80 -3.58 -5.81
N TYR A 69 12.46 -3.28 -4.70
CA TYR A 69 11.81 -3.39 -3.39
C TYR A 69 12.18 -2.22 -2.49
N THR A 70 11.32 -1.97 -1.50
CA THR A 70 11.50 -0.92 -0.50
C THR A 70 11.23 -1.41 0.90
N VAL A 71 11.90 -0.77 1.85
CA VAL A 71 11.74 -0.97 3.30
C VAL A 71 11.71 0.36 4.02
N ALA A 72 11.04 0.41 5.17
CA ALA A 72 11.25 1.49 6.13
C ALA A 72 12.62 1.30 6.79
N ARG A 73 13.46 2.34 6.86
CA ARG A 73 14.79 2.26 7.49
C ARG A 73 14.71 1.91 8.97
N ALA A 74 13.70 2.43 9.67
CA ALA A 74 13.47 2.15 11.09
C ALA A 74 12.79 0.78 11.34
N ALA A 75 12.20 0.17 10.30
CA ALA A 75 11.49 -1.10 10.39
C ALA A 75 11.78 -1.98 9.16
N PRO A 76 13.03 -2.44 8.98
CA PRO A 76 13.45 -3.15 7.77
C PRO A 76 12.91 -4.59 7.67
N GLN A 77 12.23 -5.08 8.71
CA GLN A 77 11.68 -6.43 8.77
C GLN A 77 10.54 -6.66 7.77
N VAL A 78 9.85 -5.60 7.32
CA VAL A 78 8.79 -5.66 6.31
C VAL A 78 9.24 -4.94 5.04
N GLY A 79 9.20 -5.66 3.92
CA GLY A 79 9.47 -5.11 2.59
C GLY A 79 8.27 -5.22 1.67
N LEU A 80 8.22 -4.33 0.69
CA LEU A 80 7.32 -4.42 -0.47
C LEU A 80 8.17 -4.57 -1.73
N VAL A 81 7.92 -5.60 -2.52
CA VAL A 81 8.55 -5.81 -3.83
C VAL A 81 7.54 -5.53 -4.93
N GLY A 82 7.99 -4.84 -5.96
CA GLY A 82 7.14 -4.38 -7.04
C GLY A 82 7.93 -4.02 -8.29
N HIS A 83 7.20 -3.45 -9.25
CA HIS A 83 7.75 -3.00 -10.54
C HIS A 83 8.54 -4.09 -11.28
N ILE A 84 8.11 -5.35 -11.10
CA ILE A 84 8.72 -6.51 -11.73
C ILE A 84 8.29 -6.52 -13.18
N PHE A 85 9.25 -6.33 -14.08
CA PHE A 85 8.98 -6.28 -15.51
C PHE A 85 10.11 -6.94 -16.28
N THR A 86 9.77 -7.70 -17.31
CA THR A 86 10.73 -8.24 -18.28
C THR A 86 10.26 -7.82 -19.66
N HIS A 87 11.20 -7.26 -20.44
CA HIS A 87 10.94 -6.82 -21.79
C HIS A 87 10.31 -7.97 -22.59
N PRO A 88 9.23 -7.74 -23.38
CA PRO A 88 8.50 -8.80 -24.05
C PRO A 88 9.37 -9.80 -24.84
N ALA A 89 10.37 -9.30 -25.57
CA ALA A 89 11.32 -10.11 -26.35
C ALA A 89 12.27 -10.97 -25.50
N HIS A 90 12.36 -10.72 -24.20
CA HIS A 90 13.24 -11.42 -23.26
C HIS A 90 12.49 -12.26 -22.23
N ARG A 91 11.16 -12.41 -22.37
CA ARG A 91 10.34 -13.22 -21.47
C ARG A 91 10.66 -14.71 -21.60
N ARG A 92 10.30 -15.47 -20.56
CA ARG A 92 10.49 -16.94 -20.44
C ARG A 92 11.96 -17.40 -20.48
N GLN A 93 12.90 -16.48 -20.26
CA GLN A 93 14.34 -16.76 -20.15
C GLN A 93 14.85 -16.75 -18.69
N GLY A 94 13.94 -16.79 -17.71
CA GLY A 94 14.30 -16.83 -16.28
C GLY A 94 14.71 -15.49 -15.65
N ILE A 95 14.72 -14.37 -16.39
CA ILE A 95 15.16 -13.06 -15.91
C ILE A 95 14.44 -12.62 -14.63
N ALA A 96 13.10 -12.57 -14.64
CA ALA A 96 12.32 -12.19 -13.45
C ALA A 96 12.57 -13.12 -12.25
N ALA A 97 12.74 -14.44 -12.50
CA ALA A 97 13.04 -15.41 -11.45
C ALA A 97 14.41 -15.12 -10.80
N HIS A 98 15.41 -14.82 -11.64
CA HIS A 98 16.76 -14.50 -11.18
C HIS A 98 16.80 -13.20 -10.36
N LEU A 99 16.12 -12.15 -10.82
CA LEU A 99 16.02 -10.89 -10.09
C LEU A 99 15.31 -11.07 -8.74
N LEU A 100 14.17 -11.77 -8.70
CA LEU A 100 13.43 -11.99 -7.46
C LEU A 100 14.16 -12.90 -6.48
N ALA A 101 14.79 -13.98 -6.95
CA ALA A 101 15.61 -14.83 -6.09
C ALA A 101 16.72 -14.03 -5.42
N ARG A 102 17.36 -13.12 -6.17
CA ARG A 102 18.37 -12.22 -5.63
C ARG A 102 17.78 -11.23 -4.62
N ILE A 103 16.61 -10.64 -4.90
CA ILE A 103 15.90 -9.76 -3.96
C ILE A 103 15.58 -10.48 -2.65
N VAL A 104 15.02 -11.69 -2.70
CA VAL A 104 14.66 -12.47 -1.51
C VAL A 104 15.91 -12.75 -0.66
N GLN A 105 17.03 -13.13 -1.31
CA GLN A 105 18.30 -13.34 -0.61
C GLN A 105 18.83 -12.05 0.02
N ASP A 106 18.94 -10.96 -0.75
CA ASP A 106 19.48 -9.70 -0.28
C ASP A 106 18.61 -9.09 0.84
N PHE A 107 17.28 -9.22 0.73
CA PHE A 107 16.33 -8.77 1.75
C PHE A 107 16.55 -9.51 3.08
N ALA A 108 16.66 -10.84 3.05
CA ALA A 108 16.96 -11.63 4.24
C ALA A 108 18.33 -11.27 4.84
N GLN A 109 19.36 -11.09 4.02
CA GLN A 109 20.70 -10.66 4.46
C GLN A 109 20.69 -9.27 5.12
N ARG A 110 19.72 -8.43 4.78
CA ARG A 110 19.52 -7.08 5.35
C ARG A 110 18.57 -7.06 6.55
N GLY A 111 18.26 -8.22 7.13
CA GLY A 111 17.39 -8.35 8.30
C GLY A 111 15.89 -8.35 7.99
N GLY A 112 15.53 -8.45 6.71
CA GLY A 112 14.16 -8.63 6.26
C GLY A 112 13.55 -9.95 6.74
N GLN A 113 12.28 -9.93 7.14
CA GLN A 113 11.55 -11.09 7.63
C GLN A 113 10.32 -11.41 6.78
N LEU A 114 9.65 -10.39 6.25
CA LEU A 114 8.46 -10.52 5.43
C LEU A 114 8.54 -9.63 4.19
N LEU A 115 8.54 -10.23 3.00
CA LEU A 115 8.46 -9.51 1.73
C LEU A 115 7.06 -9.68 1.14
N GLN A 116 6.43 -8.58 0.75
CA GLN A 116 5.07 -8.58 0.23
C GLN A 116 5.03 -8.11 -1.22
N LEU A 117 4.03 -8.56 -1.98
CA LEU A 117 3.73 -8.04 -3.30
C LEU A 117 2.24 -8.12 -3.60
N PHE A 118 1.85 -7.35 -4.61
CA PHE A 118 0.54 -7.41 -5.24
C PHE A 118 0.69 -7.87 -6.70
N THR A 119 -0.27 -8.64 -7.19
CA THR A 119 -0.43 -8.91 -8.62
C THR A 119 -1.89 -9.03 -8.97
N SER A 120 -2.30 -8.40 -10.09
CA SER A 120 -3.63 -8.57 -10.67
C SER A 120 -3.66 -9.63 -11.79
N THR A 121 -2.55 -10.36 -11.97
CA THR A 121 -2.32 -11.23 -13.13
C THR A 121 -2.26 -12.69 -12.72
N ALA A 122 -3.33 -13.45 -13.01
CA ALA A 122 -3.51 -14.83 -12.54
C ALA A 122 -2.34 -15.76 -12.85
N TYR A 123 -1.81 -15.67 -14.08
CA TYR A 123 -0.73 -16.55 -14.52
C TYR A 123 0.61 -16.29 -13.81
N SER A 124 0.75 -15.16 -13.11
CA SER A 124 1.95 -14.83 -12.33
C SER A 124 1.96 -15.49 -10.94
N VAL A 125 0.81 -15.90 -10.42
CA VAL A 125 0.69 -16.51 -9.08
C VAL A 125 1.55 -17.78 -8.93
N PRO A 126 1.49 -18.77 -9.85
CA PRO A 126 2.36 -19.96 -9.76
C PRO A 126 3.85 -19.62 -9.89
N PHE A 127 4.19 -18.51 -10.54
CA PHE A 127 5.56 -18.04 -10.63
C PHE A 127 6.08 -17.56 -9.27
N TYR A 128 5.30 -16.74 -8.54
CA TYR A 128 5.65 -16.29 -7.20
C TYR A 128 5.65 -17.42 -6.17
N GLN A 129 4.71 -18.37 -6.27
CA GLN A 129 4.66 -19.53 -5.38
C GLN A 129 5.94 -20.37 -5.41
N ARG A 130 6.51 -20.59 -6.62
CA ARG A 130 7.80 -21.28 -6.76
C ARG A 130 8.98 -20.54 -6.13
N LEU A 131 8.84 -19.24 -5.90
CA LEU A 131 9.84 -18.38 -5.25
C LEU A 131 9.60 -18.25 -3.74
N GLY A 132 8.68 -19.03 -3.17
CA GLY A 132 8.41 -19.07 -1.74
C GLY A 132 7.37 -18.08 -1.25
N PHE A 133 6.62 -17.45 -2.17
CA PHE A 133 5.48 -16.61 -1.79
C PHE A 133 4.22 -17.43 -1.59
N GLU A 134 3.44 -17.15 -0.55
CA GLU A 134 2.07 -17.65 -0.40
C GLU A 134 1.06 -16.57 -0.76
N ASN A 135 -0.10 -16.99 -1.23
CA ASN A 135 -1.24 -16.10 -1.45
C ASN A 135 -2.04 -15.95 -0.15
N LEU A 136 -2.34 -14.71 0.23
CA LEU A 136 -3.07 -14.39 1.46
C LEU A 136 -4.59 -14.50 1.33
N CYS A 137 -5.14 -14.39 0.12
CA CYS A 137 -6.58 -14.39 -0.09
C CYS A 137 -6.96 -15.12 -1.38
N VAL A 138 -7.83 -16.13 -1.27
CA VAL A 138 -8.55 -16.72 -2.40
C VAL A 138 -9.97 -16.11 -2.39
N GLY A 139 -10.27 -15.21 -3.33
CA GLY A 139 -11.66 -14.80 -3.61
C GLY A 139 -12.24 -13.60 -2.85
N ARG A 140 -11.44 -12.61 -2.45
CA ARG A 140 -11.94 -11.33 -1.87
C ARG A 140 -11.39 -10.07 -2.55
N ALA A 141 -10.91 -10.25 -3.78
CA ALA A 141 -10.39 -9.22 -4.68
C ALA A 141 -11.53 -8.49 -5.41
N TYR A 142 -11.41 -7.18 -5.65
CA TYR A 142 -12.42 -6.41 -6.41
C TYR A 142 -12.58 -6.93 -7.85
N HIS A 143 -11.54 -7.55 -8.41
CA HIS A 143 -11.55 -8.10 -9.77
C HIS A 143 -11.67 -9.64 -9.88
N ASP A 144 -11.86 -10.38 -8.78
CA ASP A 144 -11.60 -11.84 -8.71
C ASP A 144 -10.16 -12.26 -9.12
N THR A 145 -9.34 -11.29 -9.51
CA THR A 145 -8.01 -11.46 -10.08
C THR A 145 -6.96 -10.68 -9.32
N ASP A 146 -7.17 -10.32 -8.05
CA ASP A 146 -6.15 -9.63 -7.26
C ASP A 146 -5.57 -10.57 -6.22
N TRP A 147 -4.24 -10.63 -6.17
CA TRP A 147 -3.49 -11.52 -5.30
C TRP A 147 -2.49 -10.73 -4.48
N TYR A 148 -2.68 -10.78 -3.16
CA TYR A 148 -1.68 -10.36 -2.19
C TYR A 148 -0.85 -11.54 -1.82
N MET A 149 0.47 -11.40 -1.97
CA MET A 149 1.38 -12.48 -1.71
C MET A 149 2.47 -12.04 -0.75
N ARG A 150 2.91 -12.98 0.10
CA ARG A 150 4.00 -12.74 1.03
C ARG A 150 4.99 -13.90 1.05
N ALA A 151 6.26 -13.58 1.27
CA ALA A 151 7.33 -14.55 1.47
C ALA A 151 8.01 -14.29 2.83
N PRO A 152 8.42 -15.34 3.55
CA PRO A 152 8.25 -16.76 3.20
C PRO A 152 6.79 -17.24 3.38
N ALA A 153 6.41 -18.27 2.64
CA ALA A 153 5.18 -19.01 2.86
C ALA A 153 5.12 -19.56 4.30
N GLY A 154 3.93 -19.61 4.90
CA GLY A 154 3.72 -19.99 6.29
C GLY A 154 4.01 -18.87 7.29
N SER A 155 4.12 -17.61 6.86
CA SER A 155 4.43 -16.48 7.74
C SER A 155 3.24 -15.93 8.53
N ALA A 156 2.05 -16.54 8.41
CA ALA A 156 0.84 -16.12 9.14
C ALA A 156 1.06 -15.99 10.66
N PRO A 157 1.63 -16.99 11.36
CA PRO A 157 1.81 -16.89 12.80
C PRO A 157 2.74 -15.75 13.21
N LEU A 158 3.81 -15.50 12.42
CA LEU A 158 4.74 -14.40 12.65
C LEU A 158 4.05 -13.03 12.51
N VAL A 159 3.27 -12.85 11.44
CA VAL A 159 2.53 -11.60 11.21
C VAL A 159 1.48 -11.37 12.29
N ASN A 160 0.75 -12.43 12.67
CA ASN A 160 -0.25 -12.34 13.73
C ASN A 160 0.37 -11.98 15.08
N ASP A 161 1.55 -12.53 15.41
CA ASP A 161 2.32 -12.17 16.61
C ASP A 161 2.66 -10.67 16.66
N TRP A 162 3.03 -10.07 15.53
CA TRP A 162 3.34 -8.64 15.48
C TRP A 162 2.17 -7.74 15.87
N TYR A 163 0.93 -8.17 15.60
CA TYR A 163 -0.29 -7.45 15.98
C TYR A 163 -0.76 -7.74 17.41
N THR A 164 -0.02 -8.51 18.22
CA THR A 164 -0.35 -8.71 19.63
C THR A 164 0.23 -7.61 20.53
N ALA A 165 1.27 -6.91 20.07
CA ALA A 165 1.94 -5.87 20.85
C ALA A 165 1.03 -4.64 21.00
N PRO A 166 0.94 -4.03 22.19
CA PRO A 166 0.05 -2.89 22.44
C PRO A 166 0.46 -1.66 21.63
N ALA A 167 -0.50 -0.78 21.34
CA ALA A 167 -0.25 0.50 20.69
C ALA A 167 0.77 1.35 21.48
N VAL A 168 1.62 2.08 20.77
CA VAL A 168 2.72 2.85 21.37
C VAL A 168 2.69 4.32 20.94
N ALA A 169 2.40 4.61 19.68
CA ALA A 169 2.49 5.99 19.17
C ALA A 169 1.51 6.26 18.03
N GLN A 170 1.17 7.54 17.89
CA GLN A 170 0.45 8.09 16.74
C GLN A 170 1.32 9.15 16.07
N ARG A 171 1.34 9.17 14.74
CA ARG A 171 2.11 10.13 13.95
C ARG A 171 1.53 10.32 12.56
N ARG A 172 2.05 11.30 11.81
CA ARG A 172 1.73 11.46 10.38
C ARG A 172 2.21 10.26 9.57
N LEU A 173 1.43 9.89 8.56
CA LEU A 173 1.88 8.98 7.50
C LEU A 173 3.09 9.61 6.78
N THR A 174 4.10 8.79 6.52
CA THR A 174 5.31 9.18 5.80
C THR A 174 5.54 8.27 4.60
N ALA A 175 6.36 8.71 3.65
CA ALA A 175 6.71 7.90 2.47
C ALA A 175 7.39 6.56 2.83
N ALA A 176 8.03 6.48 4.01
CA ALA A 176 8.67 5.27 4.52
C ALA A 176 7.67 4.16 4.90
N ASP A 177 6.41 4.53 5.15
CA ASP A 177 5.42 3.61 5.71
C ASP A 177 4.83 2.63 4.68
N LEU A 178 5.16 2.76 3.38
CA LEU A 178 4.55 1.96 2.32
C LEU A 178 4.51 0.44 2.62
N PRO A 179 5.61 -0.23 3.03
CA PRO A 179 5.56 -1.66 3.34
C PRO A 179 4.61 -2.01 4.49
N GLN A 180 4.58 -1.18 5.53
CA GLN A 180 3.76 -1.39 6.72
C GLN A 180 2.29 -1.05 6.45
N TYR A 181 2.04 0.00 5.66
CA TYR A 181 0.71 0.37 5.18
C TYR A 181 0.11 -0.79 4.37
N CYS A 182 0.86 -1.34 3.41
CA CYS A 182 0.43 -2.51 2.67
C CYS A 182 0.20 -3.72 3.59
N LEU A 183 1.05 -3.95 4.60
CA LEU A 183 0.85 -5.04 5.56
C LEU A 183 -0.47 -4.91 6.32
N LEU A 184 -0.80 -3.70 6.77
CA LEU A 184 -2.05 -3.40 7.48
C LEU A 184 -3.26 -3.60 6.56
N TYR A 185 -3.28 -2.97 5.39
CA TYR A 185 -4.42 -3.07 4.48
C TYR A 185 -4.56 -4.43 3.81
N ASN A 186 -3.52 -5.27 3.82
CA ASN A 186 -3.59 -6.65 3.32
C ASN A 186 -3.80 -7.67 4.44
N SER A 187 -3.97 -7.25 5.69
CA SER A 187 -4.37 -8.15 6.78
C SER A 187 -5.73 -8.77 6.49
N GLU A 188 -5.94 -9.98 7.01
CA GLU A 188 -7.25 -10.62 7.01
C GLU A 188 -8.30 -9.69 7.65
N HIS A 189 -9.48 -9.64 7.06
CA HIS A 189 -10.54 -8.72 7.43
C HIS A 189 -11.90 -9.23 6.97
N ASP A 190 -12.95 -8.74 7.64
CA ASP A 190 -14.34 -8.98 7.23
C ASP A 190 -15.06 -7.69 6.77
N SER A 191 -14.37 -6.55 6.79
CA SER A 191 -14.91 -5.28 6.28
C SER A 191 -15.09 -5.31 4.77
N GLN A 192 -16.23 -4.83 4.28
CA GLN A 192 -16.49 -4.59 2.86
C GLN A 192 -15.82 -3.30 2.40
N LEU A 193 -15.73 -2.32 3.29
CA LEU A 193 -15.13 -1.02 3.06
C LEU A 193 -14.13 -0.70 4.17
N LYS A 194 -12.84 -0.95 3.90
CA LYS A 194 -11.76 -0.71 4.88
C LYS A 194 -11.60 0.77 5.16
N ASP A 195 -11.47 1.58 4.10
CA ASP A 195 -11.22 3.00 4.19
C ASP A 195 -11.76 3.73 2.96
N ARG A 196 -12.93 4.34 3.09
CA ARG A 196 -13.60 5.08 2.03
C ARG A 196 -12.88 6.36 1.64
N ALA A 197 -12.24 7.03 2.59
CA ALA A 197 -11.54 8.28 2.33
C ALA A 197 -10.35 8.05 1.39
N GLN A 198 -9.62 6.95 1.61
CA GLN A 198 -8.51 6.49 0.79
C GLN A 198 -8.94 5.53 -0.34
N ARG A 199 -10.26 5.32 -0.52
CA ARG A 199 -10.85 4.45 -1.55
C ARG A 199 -10.37 3.00 -1.48
N VAL A 200 -10.11 2.48 -0.28
CA VAL A 200 -9.75 1.09 -0.04
C VAL A 200 -10.99 0.29 0.39
N GLY A 201 -11.46 -0.56 -0.51
CA GLY A 201 -12.46 -1.59 -0.25
C GLY A 201 -11.83 -2.97 -0.13
N SER A 202 -12.64 -4.00 0.00
CA SER A 202 -12.17 -5.38 -0.16
C SER A 202 -11.47 -5.57 -1.49
N GLY A 203 -10.21 -6.00 -1.44
CA GLY A 203 -9.51 -6.42 -2.65
C GLY A 203 -8.90 -5.32 -3.50
N LEU A 204 -8.85 -4.06 -3.05
CA LEU A 204 -8.19 -2.97 -3.77
C LEU A 204 -6.72 -2.82 -3.37
N GLU A 205 -5.86 -2.58 -4.37
CA GLU A 205 -4.40 -2.42 -4.24
C GLU A 205 -4.02 -1.32 -3.23
N ALA A 206 -3.46 -1.72 -2.09
CA ALA A 206 -3.06 -0.79 -1.04
C ALA A 206 -1.92 0.17 -1.46
N GLU A 207 -1.04 -0.24 -2.38
CA GLU A 207 0.09 0.57 -2.84
C GLU A 207 -0.39 1.84 -3.58
N MET A 208 -1.40 1.71 -4.45
CA MET A 208 -2.01 2.86 -5.12
C MET A 208 -2.63 3.83 -4.12
N ALA A 209 -3.42 3.31 -3.17
CA ALA A 209 -4.05 4.13 -2.13
C ALA A 209 -3.01 4.92 -1.32
N PHE A 210 -1.88 4.29 -0.99
CA PHE A 210 -0.77 4.96 -0.32
C PHE A 210 -0.15 6.09 -1.17
N ILE A 211 0.08 5.85 -2.47
CA ILE A 211 0.64 6.87 -3.37
C ILE A 211 -0.31 8.08 -3.45
N GLU A 212 -1.61 7.84 -3.62
CA GLU A 212 -2.62 8.91 -3.65
C GLU A 212 -2.72 9.65 -2.32
N ALA A 213 -2.74 8.92 -1.20
CA ALA A 213 -2.83 9.52 0.14
C ALA A 213 -1.61 10.39 0.47
N THR A 214 -0.40 9.90 0.19
CA THR A 214 0.83 10.68 0.43
C THR A 214 0.94 11.89 -0.49
N ALA A 215 0.51 11.79 -1.75
CA ALA A 215 0.43 12.92 -2.68
C ALA A 215 -0.59 13.97 -2.20
N ALA A 216 -1.78 13.55 -1.78
CA ALA A 216 -2.80 14.44 -1.24
C ALA A 216 -2.35 15.13 0.06
N CYS A 217 -1.64 14.41 0.94
CA CYS A 217 -1.05 14.99 2.14
C CYS A 217 0.02 16.04 1.78
N ALA A 218 0.91 15.74 0.84
CA ALA A 218 1.94 16.68 0.38
C ALA A 218 1.34 17.93 -0.27
N ALA A 219 0.17 17.81 -0.90
CA ALA A 219 -0.58 18.92 -1.49
C ALA A 219 -1.45 19.70 -0.49
N GLY A 220 -1.47 19.32 0.79
CA GLY A 220 -2.34 19.94 1.80
C GLY A 220 -3.84 19.67 1.56
N GLN A 221 -4.17 18.59 0.83
CA GLN A 221 -5.53 18.18 0.51
C GLN A 221 -6.02 17.03 1.39
N ALA A 222 -5.12 16.38 2.10
CA ALA A 222 -5.44 15.32 3.03
C ALA A 222 -4.55 15.38 4.26
N LEU A 223 -5.00 14.68 5.29
CA LEU A 223 -4.27 14.46 6.53
C LEU A 223 -4.45 12.99 6.88
N CYS A 224 -3.34 12.27 7.01
CA CYS A 224 -3.35 10.85 7.37
C CYS A 224 -2.51 10.65 8.63
N LEU A 225 -3.15 10.14 9.68
CA LEU A 225 -2.49 9.65 10.88
C LEU A 225 -2.36 8.13 10.81
N VAL A 226 -1.25 7.63 11.32
CA VAL A 226 -1.02 6.22 11.57
C VAL A 226 -0.83 6.00 13.06
N GLN A 227 -1.31 4.86 13.55
CA GLN A 227 -0.98 4.35 14.88
C GLN A 227 -0.10 3.12 14.72
N GLU A 228 0.93 3.03 15.55
CA GLU A 228 1.92 1.96 15.52
C GLU A 228 2.08 1.31 16.90
N ASN A 229 2.40 0.02 16.89
CA ASN A 229 2.92 -0.67 18.06
C ASN A 229 4.45 -0.79 17.93
N SER A 230 5.09 -1.57 18.81
CA SER A 230 6.54 -1.78 18.76
C SER A 230 7.05 -2.59 17.56
N ARG A 231 6.17 -3.09 16.69
CA ARG A 231 6.48 -4.01 15.60
C ARG A 231 6.00 -3.53 14.23
N VAL A 232 4.78 -2.98 14.14
CA VAL A 232 4.07 -2.70 12.88
C VAL A 232 3.11 -1.52 13.03
N LEU A 233 2.66 -0.98 11.89
CA LEU A 233 1.47 -0.12 11.87
C LEU A 233 0.23 -0.94 12.19
N ILE A 234 -0.61 -0.43 13.08
CA ILE A 234 -1.82 -1.11 13.55
C ILE A 234 -3.11 -0.42 13.10
N GLY A 235 -3.02 0.83 12.65
CA GLY A 235 -4.18 1.58 12.17
C GLY A 235 -3.83 2.84 11.40
N THR A 236 -4.81 3.33 10.65
CA THR A 236 -4.81 4.60 9.93
C THR A 236 -6.12 5.35 10.20
N ALA A 237 -6.06 6.68 10.21
CA ALA A 237 -7.23 7.54 10.11
C ALA A 237 -6.92 8.72 9.20
N THR A 238 -7.85 9.02 8.31
CA THR A 238 -7.61 9.95 7.21
C THR A 238 -8.76 10.93 7.05
N LEU A 239 -8.41 12.20 6.87
CA LEU A 239 -9.28 13.24 6.34
C LEU A 239 -8.85 13.57 4.91
N VAL A 240 -9.79 13.55 3.98
CA VAL A 240 -9.58 13.99 2.59
C VAL A 240 -10.54 15.13 2.29
N ARG A 241 -9.98 16.31 2.01
CA ARG A 241 -10.75 17.51 1.68
C ARG A 241 -11.40 17.37 0.30
N SER A 242 -12.61 17.92 0.14
CA SER A 242 -13.24 18.01 -1.18
C SER A 242 -12.39 18.86 -2.12
N THR A 243 -12.24 18.41 -3.37
CA THR A 243 -11.58 19.17 -4.43
C THR A 243 -12.54 20.12 -5.14
N PHE A 244 -13.84 20.07 -4.81
CA PHE A 244 -14.83 20.99 -5.36
C PHE A 244 -14.73 22.34 -4.61
N PRO A 245 -14.51 23.47 -5.31
CA PRO A 245 -14.22 24.76 -4.64
C PRO A 245 -15.27 25.22 -3.61
N TYR A 246 -16.55 24.95 -3.88
CA TYR A 246 -17.66 25.32 -2.98
C TYR A 246 -17.75 24.44 -1.72
N GLU A 247 -17.00 23.34 -1.70
CA GLU A 247 -16.88 22.40 -0.58
C GLU A 247 -15.48 22.44 0.03
N SER A 248 -14.77 23.55 -0.14
CA SER A 248 -13.42 23.76 0.41
C SER A 248 -13.32 23.60 1.93
N HIS A 249 -14.44 23.68 2.66
CA HIS A 249 -14.56 23.47 4.10
C HIS A 249 -15.05 22.06 4.46
N VAL A 250 -15.23 21.18 3.47
CA VAL A 250 -15.79 19.84 3.62
C VAL A 250 -14.68 18.79 3.46
N ALA A 251 -14.70 17.76 4.31
CA ALA A 251 -13.85 16.58 4.17
C ALA A 251 -14.62 15.27 4.32
N MET A 252 -14.04 14.21 3.78
CA MET A 252 -14.40 12.82 4.07
C MET A 252 -13.43 12.28 5.12
N PHE A 253 -13.96 11.70 6.19
CA PHE A 253 -13.23 10.96 7.20
C PHE A 253 -13.43 9.46 6.99
N ASP A 254 -12.36 8.70 7.17
CA ASP A 254 -12.47 7.29 7.50
C ASP A 254 -11.23 6.81 8.28
N TYR A 255 -11.33 5.60 8.82
CA TYR A 255 -10.24 4.92 9.51
C TYR A 255 -10.25 3.42 9.20
N TYR A 256 -9.09 2.79 9.37
CA TYR A 256 -8.97 1.34 9.41
C TYR A 256 -8.00 0.95 10.53
N VAL A 257 -8.40 0.01 11.37
CA VAL A 257 -7.56 -0.52 12.45
C VAL A 257 -7.60 -2.04 12.37
N HIS A 258 -6.46 -2.68 12.57
CA HIS A 258 -6.36 -4.13 12.62
C HIS A 258 -7.30 -4.71 13.70
N ALA A 259 -7.94 -5.86 13.46
CA ALA A 259 -8.96 -6.40 14.35
C ALA A 259 -8.49 -6.63 15.80
N ALA A 260 -7.21 -6.99 15.98
CA ALA A 260 -6.58 -7.14 17.30
C ALA A 260 -6.49 -5.81 18.11
N HIS A 261 -6.70 -4.68 17.45
CA HIS A 261 -6.57 -3.33 18.00
C HIS A 261 -7.87 -2.53 17.94
N GLY A 262 -9.04 -3.17 17.87
CA GLY A 262 -10.33 -2.47 17.74
C GLY A 262 -10.55 -1.31 18.72
N ALA A 263 -10.01 -1.39 19.94
CA ALA A 263 -10.07 -0.32 20.94
C ALA A 263 -9.32 0.97 20.54
N SER A 264 -8.32 0.88 19.66
CA SER A 264 -7.56 2.02 19.15
C SER A 264 -8.34 2.88 18.13
N ALA A 265 -9.47 2.39 17.62
CA ALA A 265 -10.26 3.11 16.62
C ALA A 265 -10.74 4.49 17.10
N LEU A 266 -11.19 4.58 18.36
CA LEU A 266 -11.65 5.84 18.94
C LEU A 266 -10.49 6.83 19.12
N GLU A 267 -9.41 6.37 19.76
CA GLU A 267 -8.23 7.21 20.02
C GLU A 267 -7.62 7.77 18.74
N LEU A 268 -7.49 6.94 17.70
CA LEU A 268 -6.93 7.35 16.41
C LEU A 268 -7.88 8.28 15.64
N GLY A 269 -9.19 8.00 15.70
CA GLY A 269 -10.21 8.85 15.10
C GLY A 269 -10.26 10.23 15.73
N ASP A 270 -10.29 10.31 17.06
CA ASP A 270 -10.31 11.57 17.81
C ASP A 270 -9.08 12.41 17.50
N ALA A 271 -7.88 11.81 17.48
CA ALA A 271 -6.66 12.51 17.13
C ALA A 271 -6.70 13.08 15.70
N CYS A 272 -7.26 12.34 14.74
CA CYS A 272 -7.40 12.78 13.36
C CYS A 272 -8.40 13.94 13.22
N LEU A 273 -9.57 13.83 13.87
CA LEU A 273 -10.60 14.87 13.88
C LEU A 273 -10.15 16.14 14.63
N ALA A 274 -9.35 16.00 15.69
CA ALA A 274 -8.74 17.14 16.38
C ALA A 274 -7.81 17.95 15.46
N ALA A 275 -7.11 17.26 14.53
CA ALA A 275 -6.20 17.87 13.58
C ALA A 275 -6.88 18.47 12.32
N ARG A 276 -8.22 18.38 12.21
CA ARG A 276 -9.00 18.87 11.05
C ARG A 276 -8.74 20.34 10.69
N SER A 277 -8.42 21.17 11.68
CA SER A 277 -8.18 22.61 11.49
C SER A 277 -6.97 22.89 10.59
N GLU A 278 -6.02 21.95 10.49
CA GLU A 278 -4.89 22.02 9.56
C GLU A 278 -5.33 21.98 8.09
N LEU A 279 -6.48 21.37 7.80
CA LEU A 279 -7.08 21.35 6.46
C LEU A 279 -8.12 22.46 6.25
N GLY A 280 -8.40 23.27 7.28
CA GLY A 280 -9.49 24.25 7.25
C GLY A 280 -10.86 23.62 7.04
N THR A 281 -11.07 22.40 7.55
CA THR A 281 -12.33 21.66 7.38
C THR A 281 -13.24 21.81 8.60
N GLU A 282 -14.50 22.09 8.34
CA GLU A 282 -15.54 22.35 9.33
C GLU A 282 -16.63 21.28 9.29
N VAL A 283 -16.99 20.84 8.07
CA VAL A 283 -17.99 19.78 7.87
C VAL A 283 -17.28 18.51 7.46
N ILE A 284 -17.50 17.44 8.22
CA ILE A 284 -16.85 16.16 7.94
C ILE A 284 -17.93 15.10 7.73
N TYR A 285 -17.83 14.40 6.61
CA TYR A 285 -18.67 13.25 6.29
C TYR A 285 -17.91 11.97 6.51
N ALA A 286 -18.61 10.91 6.88
CA ALA A 286 -18.09 9.55 6.88
C ALA A 286 -19.15 8.61 6.30
N VAL A 287 -18.70 7.49 5.73
CA VAL A 287 -19.61 6.46 5.22
C VAL A 287 -19.17 5.12 5.77
N ALA A 288 -20.10 4.39 6.39
CA ALA A 288 -19.84 3.07 6.95
C ALA A 288 -20.94 2.09 6.55
N SER A 289 -20.58 0.81 6.42
CA SER A 289 -21.52 -0.28 6.13
C SER A 289 -21.62 -1.26 7.30
N GLU A 290 -20.54 -1.40 8.07
CA GLU A 290 -20.41 -2.32 9.20
C GLU A 290 -20.97 -1.70 10.49
N ALA A 291 -21.65 -2.51 11.29
CA ALA A 291 -22.28 -2.08 12.54
C ALA A 291 -21.25 -1.50 13.53
N ASP A 292 -20.09 -2.15 13.66
CA ASP A 292 -19.02 -1.72 14.57
C ASP A 292 -18.46 -0.37 14.15
N LYS A 293 -18.26 -0.16 12.84
CA LYS A 293 -17.80 1.13 12.30
C LYS A 293 -18.84 2.23 12.53
N CYS A 294 -20.13 1.93 12.38
CA CYS A 294 -21.21 2.86 12.72
C CYS A 294 -21.20 3.26 14.20
N GLN A 295 -20.92 2.32 15.10
CA GLN A 295 -20.81 2.59 16.54
C GLN A 295 -19.62 3.49 16.86
N VAL A 296 -18.45 3.21 16.27
CA VAL A 296 -17.25 4.04 16.44
C VAL A 296 -17.49 5.46 15.91
N LEU A 297 -18.05 5.62 14.70
CA LEU A 297 -18.38 6.94 14.16
C LEU A 297 -19.33 7.73 15.08
N THR A 298 -20.34 7.06 15.64
CA THR A 298 -21.26 7.69 16.60
C THR A 298 -20.52 8.15 17.87
N ALA A 299 -19.61 7.32 18.39
CA ALA A 299 -18.79 7.65 19.56
C ALA A 299 -17.77 8.77 19.30
N LEU A 300 -17.28 8.92 18.05
CA LEU A 300 -16.47 10.04 17.59
C LEU A 300 -17.27 11.35 17.39
N GLY A 301 -18.58 11.32 17.66
CA GLY A 301 -19.47 12.49 17.58
C GLY A 301 -20.14 12.69 16.23
N PHE A 302 -20.06 11.72 15.31
CA PHE A 302 -20.84 11.80 14.07
C PHE A 302 -22.31 11.46 14.32
N ALA A 303 -23.22 12.25 13.74
CA ALA A 303 -24.64 11.93 13.68
C ALA A 303 -24.96 11.20 12.36
N PRO A 304 -25.75 10.11 12.39
CA PRO A 304 -26.25 9.51 11.17
C PRO A 304 -27.21 10.48 10.48
N CYS A 305 -27.02 10.72 9.18
CA CYS A 305 -27.81 11.70 8.42
C CYS A 305 -28.39 11.15 7.10
N GLY A 306 -28.17 9.88 6.79
CA GLY A 306 -28.84 9.22 5.67
C GLY A 306 -28.54 7.73 5.57
N ASP A 307 -29.51 6.94 5.15
CA ASP A 307 -29.31 5.55 4.75
C ASP A 307 -29.17 5.49 3.21
N LEU A 308 -28.19 4.73 2.74
CA LEU A 308 -27.82 4.61 1.34
C LEU A 308 -28.03 3.15 0.90
N PRO A 309 -29.27 2.73 0.59
CA PRO A 309 -29.57 1.34 0.22
C PRO A 309 -28.92 0.98 -1.12
N GLY A 310 -28.16 -0.12 -1.15
CA GLY A 310 -27.50 -0.61 -2.37
C GLY A 310 -26.52 0.39 -3.00
N HIS A 311 -25.92 1.24 -2.17
CA HIS A 311 -25.02 2.32 -2.59
C HIS A 311 -23.75 1.80 -3.26
N TYR A 312 -23.18 0.73 -2.72
CA TYR A 312 -21.95 0.14 -3.24
C TYR A 312 -22.25 -1.11 -4.07
N ARG A 313 -21.52 -1.22 -5.19
CA ARG A 313 -21.59 -2.36 -6.11
C ARG A 313 -20.19 -2.73 -6.55
N THR A 314 -19.82 -4.00 -6.37
CA THR A 314 -18.51 -4.54 -6.73
C THR A 314 -18.70 -5.93 -7.31
N GLY A 315 -18.51 -6.09 -8.63
CA GLY A 315 -18.82 -7.35 -9.31
C GLY A 315 -20.28 -7.78 -9.08
N HIS A 316 -20.46 -8.93 -8.43
CA HIS A 316 -21.77 -9.48 -8.06
C HIS A 316 -22.26 -9.08 -6.66
N THR A 317 -21.47 -8.32 -5.90
CA THR A 317 -21.82 -7.87 -4.56
C THR A 317 -22.47 -6.49 -4.60
N CYS A 318 -23.57 -6.34 -3.87
CA CYS A 318 -24.26 -5.07 -3.65
C CYS A 318 -24.53 -4.94 -2.16
N PHE A 319 -24.17 -3.79 -1.57
CA PHE A 319 -24.39 -3.56 -0.14
C PHE A 319 -24.75 -2.12 0.15
N SER A 320 -25.48 -1.95 1.26
CA SER A 320 -25.94 -0.66 1.76
C SER A 320 -24.88 0.00 2.62
N ALA A 321 -24.98 1.32 2.75
CA ALA A 321 -24.14 2.10 3.66
C ALA A 321 -24.98 3.13 4.39
N ARG A 322 -24.40 3.75 5.40
CA ARG A 322 -24.97 4.88 6.13
C ARG A 322 -24.04 6.07 6.03
N LEU A 323 -24.61 7.23 5.75
CA LEU A 323 -23.93 8.51 5.74
C LEU A 323 -23.98 9.12 7.15
N PHE A 324 -22.82 9.59 7.59
CA PHE A 324 -22.60 10.23 8.86
C PHE A 324 -22.08 11.64 8.62
N ARG A 325 -22.51 12.58 9.47
CA ARG A 325 -22.04 13.95 9.47
C ARG A 325 -21.55 14.33 10.86
N TRP A 326 -20.33 14.84 10.92
CA TRP A 326 -19.73 15.45 12.11
C TRP A 326 -19.82 16.97 11.97
N SER A 327 -20.20 17.63 13.06
CA SER A 327 -20.44 19.07 13.14
C SER A 327 -19.84 19.65 14.40
#